data_AF-A0A7S2WVP7-F1
#
_entry.id   AF-A0A7S2WVP7-F1
#
_cell.length_a   1.000
_cell.length_b   1.000
_cell.length_c   1.000
_cell.angle_alpha   90.00
_cell.angle_beta   90.00
_cell.angle_gamma   90.00
#
_symmetry.space_group_name_H-M   'P 1'
#
loop_
_entity.id
_entity.type
_entity.pdbx_description
1 polymer ?
#
loop_
_entity_poly.entity_id
_entity_poly.type
_entity_poly.pdbx_seq_one_letter_code
_entity_poly.pdbx_strand_id
1 'polypeptide(L)'
;VSYYLRGYLLSMSAKKRRLFYRYAEGDIEWDEKATIIYPVVCILAGLCAGMFGIGGGIVQVPLMLKIGINPKVASATSATMIMYTSFTAMTSFYVFGLLKMDYAVICLILGLCVTFVGQIGLTILIKKLGRDSLIIFSVAAVVGVSAVLMGTHSIIQLASAPSLSGGGGAICAKGD
;
A
#
# COMPACT_ATOMS: atom_id res chain seq x y z
N VAL A 1 -17.57 10.30 7.58
CA VAL A 1 -17.37 11.75 7.76
C VAL A 1 -18.39 12.25 8.75
N SER A 2 -18.00 12.67 9.95
CA SER A 2 -18.95 13.25 10.91
C SER A 2 -19.64 14.47 10.29
N TYR A 3 -20.94 14.66 10.55
CA TYR A 3 -21.72 15.78 10.04
C TYR A 3 -21.04 17.14 10.27
N TYR A 4 -20.37 17.30 11.42
CA TYR A 4 -19.54 18.46 11.75
C TYR A 4 -18.39 18.71 10.76
N LEU A 5 -17.69 17.66 10.34
CA LEU A 5 -16.54 17.76 9.44
C LEU A 5 -17.00 18.17 8.03
N ARG A 6 -18.15 17.64 7.57
CA ARG A 6 -18.77 18.05 6.30
C ARG A 6 -19.16 19.52 6.32
N GLY A 7 -19.83 19.98 7.39
CA GLY A 7 -20.21 21.39 7.54
C GLY A 7 -19.00 22.33 7.61
N TYR A 8 -17.93 21.91 8.29
CA TYR A 8 -16.68 22.66 8.37
C TYR A 8 -15.97 22.75 7.00
N LEU A 9 -15.81 21.64 6.28
CA LEU A 9 -15.18 21.62 4.96
C LEU A 9 -15.95 22.46 3.94
N LEU A 10 -17.28 22.38 3.93
CA LEU A 10 -18.10 23.16 3.00
C LEU A 10 -18.06 24.67 3.29
N SER A 11 -18.06 25.07 4.57
CA SER A 11 -17.96 26.48 4.95
C SER A 11 -16.57 27.05 4.63
N MET A 12 -15.51 26.26 4.83
CA MET A 12 -14.14 26.61 4.46
C MET A 12 -13.95 26.72 2.94
N SER A 13 -14.50 25.78 2.16
CA SER A 13 -14.50 25.83 0.69
C SER A 13 -15.29 27.02 0.14
N ALA A 14 -16.45 27.34 0.74
CA ALA A 14 -17.22 28.52 0.37
C ALA A 14 -16.44 29.82 0.65
N LYS A 15 -15.69 29.88 1.76
CA LYS A 15 -14.83 31.02 2.11
C LYS A 15 -13.64 31.15 1.15
N LYS A 16 -13.00 30.05 0.79
CA LYS A 16 -11.92 30.01 -0.23
C LYS A 16 -12.40 30.43 -1.62
N ARG A 17 -13.60 29.99 -2.04
CA ARG A 17 -14.24 30.44 -3.29
C ARG A 17 -14.50 31.95 -3.31
N ARG A 18 -14.94 32.53 -2.19
CA ARG A 18 -15.18 33.99 -2.07
C ARG A 18 -13.90 34.83 -2.11
N LEU A 19 -12.77 34.26 -1.69
CA LEU A 19 -11.48 34.94 -1.67
C LEU A 19 -10.65 34.72 -2.96
N PHE A 20 -11.25 34.13 -4.01
CA PHE A 20 -10.56 33.76 -5.26
C PHE A 20 -9.21 33.08 -5.00
N TYR A 21 -9.16 32.21 -3.99
CA TYR A 21 -7.94 31.53 -3.62
C TYR A 21 -7.50 30.61 -4.76
N ARG A 22 -6.28 30.81 -5.28
CA ARG A 22 -5.73 29.98 -6.36
C ARG A 22 -5.19 28.69 -5.77
N TYR A 23 -5.86 27.58 -6.04
CA TYR A 23 -5.42 26.26 -5.61
C TYR A 23 -4.04 25.93 -6.22
N ALA A 24 -3.18 25.31 -5.41
CA ALA A 24 -1.91 24.79 -5.88
C ALA A 24 -2.15 23.53 -6.73
N GLU A 25 -1.19 23.20 -7.60
CA GLU A 25 -1.29 22.03 -8.48
C GLU A 25 -1.31 20.73 -7.64
N GLY A 26 -2.46 20.05 -7.63
CA GLY A 26 -2.71 18.84 -6.83
C GLY A 26 -3.43 19.05 -5.49
N ASP A 27 -3.99 20.25 -5.25
CA ASP A 27 -4.81 20.54 -4.07
C ASP A 27 -6.24 20.00 -4.25
N ILE A 28 -6.82 19.43 -3.20
CA ILE A 28 -8.15 18.79 -3.26
C ILE A 28 -9.24 19.86 -3.19
N GLU A 29 -10.03 19.99 -4.25
CA GLU A 29 -11.25 20.81 -4.23
C GLU A 29 -12.38 20.06 -3.53
N TRP A 30 -12.71 20.50 -2.32
CA TRP A 30 -13.79 19.92 -1.52
C TRP A 30 -15.14 20.46 -1.98
N ASP A 31 -15.77 19.71 -2.89
CA ASP A 31 -17.14 19.90 -3.33
C ASP A 31 -18.15 19.05 -2.51
N GLU A 32 -19.44 19.33 -2.65
CA GLU A 32 -20.49 18.69 -1.85
C GLU A 32 -20.55 17.17 -2.09
N LYS A 33 -20.31 16.75 -3.33
CA LYS A 33 -20.23 15.33 -3.72
C LYS A 33 -18.88 14.72 -3.35
N ALA A 34 -17.79 15.44 -3.56
CA ALA A 34 -16.43 14.98 -3.29
C ALA A 34 -16.22 14.62 -1.81
N THR A 35 -16.84 15.39 -0.91
CA THR A 35 -16.79 15.17 0.56
C THR A 35 -17.37 13.81 0.99
N ILE A 36 -18.26 13.22 0.18
CA ILE A 36 -18.86 11.90 0.46
C ILE A 36 -18.17 10.81 -0.35
N ILE A 37 -17.89 11.06 -1.63
CA ILE A 37 -17.33 10.08 -2.55
C ILE A 37 -15.92 9.65 -2.11
N TYR A 38 -15.03 10.59 -1.80
CA TYR A 38 -13.65 10.26 -1.41
C TYR A 38 -13.56 9.35 -0.19
N PRO A 39 -14.25 9.62 0.94
CA PRO A 39 -14.19 8.72 2.10
C PRO A 39 -14.80 7.35 1.83
N VAL A 40 -15.88 7.25 1.05
CA VAL A 40 -16.46 5.95 0.69
C VAL A 40 -15.48 5.14 -0.16
N VAL A 41 -14.86 5.76 -1.16
CA VAL A 41 -13.84 5.12 -1.99
C VAL A 41 -12.63 4.71 -1.16
N CYS A 42 -12.18 5.54 -0.21
CA CYS A 42 -11.09 5.20 0.70
C CYS A 42 -11.43 4.01 1.61
N ILE A 43 -12.66 3.93 2.13
CA ILE A 43 -13.11 2.79 2.95
C ILE A 43 -13.12 1.50 2.11
N LEU A 44 -13.71 1.54 0.91
CA LEU A 44 -13.74 0.39 0.02
C LEU A 44 -12.33 -0.04 -0.41
N ALA A 45 -11.48 0.92 -0.76
CA ALA A 45 -10.08 0.66 -1.11
C ALA A 45 -9.30 0.07 0.07
N GLY A 46 -9.51 0.59 1.29
CA GLY A 46 -8.91 0.07 2.51
C GLY A 46 -9.38 -1.34 2.86
N LEU A 47 -10.68 -1.63 2.68
CA LEU A 47 -11.25 -2.95 2.84
C LEU A 47 -10.60 -3.95 1.88
N CYS A 48 -10.58 -3.62 0.58
CA CYS A 48 -9.92 -4.45 -0.43
C CYS A 48 -8.44 -4.64 -0.12
N ALA A 49 -7.73 -3.57 0.24
CA ALA A 49 -6.31 -3.64 0.58
C ALA A 49 -6.04 -4.51 1.83
N GLY A 50 -6.95 -4.49 2.81
CA GLY A 50 -6.92 -5.38 3.98
C GLY A 50 -7.18 -6.84 3.61
N MET A 51 -8.16 -7.11 2.73
CA MET A 51 -8.46 -8.45 2.25
C MET A 51 -7.29 -9.11 1.52
N PHE A 52 -6.52 -8.33 0.75
CA PHE A 52 -5.34 -8.87 0.07
C PHE A 52 -4.14 -9.09 0.99
N GLY A 53 -4.14 -8.56 2.23
CA GLY A 53 -3.06 -8.76 3.21
C GLY A 53 -1.70 -8.15 2.81
N ILE A 54 -1.61 -7.48 1.67
CA ILE A 54 -0.38 -6.89 1.10
C ILE A 54 0.05 -5.61 1.84
N GLY A 55 -0.83 -5.05 2.68
CA GLY A 55 -0.57 -3.81 3.40
C GLY A 55 -0.60 -2.60 2.46
N GLY A 56 -1.79 -2.22 1.98
CA GLY A 56 -2.16 -0.86 1.51
C GLY A 56 -1.44 -0.26 0.29
N GLY A 57 -0.10 -0.25 0.28
CA GLY A 57 0.74 0.61 -0.54
C GLY A 57 0.60 0.41 -2.05
N ILE A 58 0.44 -0.84 -2.52
CA ILE A 58 0.30 -1.13 -3.95
C ILE A 58 -0.99 -0.52 -4.53
N VAL A 59 -2.06 -0.45 -3.74
CA VAL A 59 -3.37 0.07 -4.17
C VAL A 59 -3.51 1.57 -3.86
N GLN A 60 -2.94 2.04 -2.75
CA GLN A 60 -3.09 3.41 -2.28
C GLN A 60 -2.39 4.44 -3.16
N VAL A 61 -1.19 4.12 -3.67
CA VAL A 61 -0.42 5.03 -4.55
C VAL A 61 -1.17 5.35 -5.85
N PRO A 62 -1.61 4.37 -6.67
CA PRO A 62 -2.34 4.68 -7.90
C PRO A 62 -3.70 5.34 -7.63
N LEU A 63 -4.35 5.06 -6.49
CA LEU A 63 -5.59 5.71 -6.09
C LEU A 63 -5.38 7.21 -5.81
N MET A 64 -4.34 7.57 -5.06
CA MET A 64 -4.01 8.97 -4.80
C MET A 64 -3.67 9.73 -6.08
N LEU A 65 -2.97 9.08 -7.02
CA LEU A 65 -2.67 9.68 -8.33
C LEU A 65 -3.94 9.87 -9.18
N LYS A 66 -4.91 8.95 -9.12
CA LYS A 66 -6.23 9.12 -9.79
C LYS A 66 -7.05 10.28 -9.20
N ILE A 67 -6.88 10.57 -7.91
CA ILE A 67 -7.54 11.70 -7.24
C ILE A 67 -6.84 13.04 -7.60
N GLY A 68 -5.72 13.01 -8.34
CA GLY A 68 -4.99 14.19 -8.76
C GLY A 68 -4.02 14.75 -7.72
N ILE A 69 -3.71 13.97 -6.67
CA ILE A 69 -2.77 14.39 -5.62
C ILE A 69 -1.35 14.38 -6.19
N ASN A 70 -0.56 15.41 -5.84
CA ASN A 70 0.83 15.49 -6.23
C ASN A 70 1.62 14.23 -5.81
N PRO A 71 2.37 13.57 -6.72
CA PRO A 71 3.08 12.32 -6.45
C PRO A 71 4.06 12.43 -5.26
N LYS A 72 4.62 13.61 -5.03
CA LYS A 72 5.54 13.88 -3.92
C LYS A 72 4.85 13.78 -2.57
N VAL A 73 3.63 14.33 -2.46
CA VAL A 73 2.82 14.29 -1.24
C VAL A 73 2.21 12.91 -1.04
N ALA A 74 1.74 12.29 -2.12
CA ALA A 74 1.18 10.94 -2.10
C ALA A 74 2.20 9.89 -1.59
N SER A 75 3.46 9.99 -2.04
CA SER A 75 4.55 9.13 -1.60
C SER A 75 4.84 9.30 -0.10
N ALA A 76 4.98 10.55 0.37
CA ALA A 76 5.23 10.83 1.78
C ALA A 76 4.10 10.31 2.69
N THR A 77 2.85 10.56 2.29
CA THR A 77 1.67 10.09 3.05
C THR A 77 1.57 8.57 3.05
N SER A 78 1.95 7.91 1.95
CA SER A 78 1.94 6.46 1.89
C SER A 78 3.00 5.82 2.77
N ALA A 79 4.20 6.41 2.85
CA ALA A 79 5.25 5.94 3.74
C ALA A 79 4.84 6.04 5.22
N THR A 80 4.19 7.14 5.63
CA THR A 80 3.72 7.29 7.03
C THR A 80 2.61 6.30 7.37
N MET A 81 1.67 6.07 6.46
CA MET A 81 0.64 5.06 6.63
C MET A 81 1.24 3.65 6.76
N ILE A 82 2.18 3.28 5.88
CA ILE A 82 2.84 1.98 5.93
C ILE A 82 3.60 1.80 7.25
N MET A 83 4.32 2.82 7.72
CA MET A 83 5.02 2.78 9.00
C MET A 83 4.06 2.48 10.16
N TYR A 84 2.92 3.18 10.20
CA TYR A 84 1.90 2.98 11.22
C TYR A 84 1.26 1.59 11.16
N THR A 85 0.91 1.11 9.96
CA THR A 85 0.34 -0.23 9.79
C THR A 85 1.33 -1.32 10.18
N SER A 86 2.61 -1.17 9.83
CA SER A 86 3.66 -2.14 10.20
C SER A 86 3.89 -2.19 11.70
N PHE A 87 3.89 -1.03 12.38
CA PHE A 87 4.00 -0.98 13.84
C PHE A 87 2.80 -1.66 14.51
N THR A 88 1.60 -1.43 14.00
CA THR A 88 0.37 -2.08 14.48
C THR A 88 0.40 -3.59 14.28
N ALA A 89 0.85 -4.04 13.10
CA ALA A 89 1.00 -5.46 12.79
C ALA A 89 2.03 -6.13 13.71
N MET A 90 3.22 -5.53 13.87
CA MET A 90 4.26 -6.02 14.77
C MET A 90 3.74 -6.15 16.21
N THR A 91 3.05 -5.13 16.71
CA THR A 91 2.45 -5.14 18.05
C THR A 91 1.39 -6.24 18.19
N SER A 92 0.55 -6.42 17.17
CA SER A 92 -0.48 -7.45 17.17
C SER A 92 0.13 -8.86 17.23
N PHE A 93 1.11 -9.16 16.38
CA PHE A 93 1.78 -10.46 16.39
C PHE A 93 2.56 -10.72 17.69
N TYR A 94 3.09 -9.68 18.30
CA TYR A 94 3.73 -9.77 19.62
C TYR A 94 2.72 -10.17 20.71
N VAL A 95 1.54 -9.52 20.74
CA VAL A 95 0.48 -9.81 21.73
C VAL A 95 -0.09 -11.22 21.57
N PHE A 96 -0.23 -11.72 20.34
CA PHE A 96 -0.73 -13.08 20.11
C PHE A 96 0.30 -14.17 20.49
N GLY A 97 1.57 -13.83 20.73
CA GLY A 97 2.58 -14.80 21.17
C GLY A 97 3.01 -15.81 20.11
N LEU A 98 2.61 -15.62 18.83
CA LEU A 98 3.03 -16.47 17.71
C LEU A 98 4.46 -16.18 17.23
N LEU A 99 5.13 -15.16 17.79
CA LEU A 99 6.45 -14.72 17.36
C LEU A 99 7.56 -15.53 18.04
N LYS A 100 8.28 -16.36 17.28
CA LYS A 100 9.61 -16.82 17.68
C LYS A 100 10.59 -15.66 17.57
N MET A 101 11.06 -15.15 18.70
CA MET A 101 11.90 -13.94 18.77
C MET A 101 13.20 -14.07 17.95
N ASP A 102 13.77 -15.27 17.87
CA ASP A 102 15.00 -15.53 17.11
C ASP A 102 14.81 -15.28 15.61
N TYR A 103 13.71 -15.76 15.04
CA TYR A 103 13.38 -15.56 13.62
C TYR A 103 12.96 -14.12 13.34
N ALA A 104 12.24 -13.49 14.27
CA ALA A 104 11.76 -12.12 14.11
C ALA A 104 12.91 -11.13 13.94
N VAL A 105 13.98 -11.26 14.73
CA VAL A 105 15.14 -10.36 14.64
C VAL A 105 15.89 -10.56 13.32
N ILE A 106 16.08 -11.80 12.88
CA ILE A 106 16.72 -12.10 11.59
C ILE A 106 15.92 -11.49 10.43
N CYS A 107 14.60 -11.71 10.41
CA CYS A 107 13.71 -11.13 9.40
C CYS A 107 13.71 -9.60 9.43
N LEU A 108 13.78 -8.98 10.62
CA LEU A 108 13.84 -7.53 10.77
C LEU A 108 15.13 -6.97 10.16
N ILE A 109 16.30 -7.55 10.49
CA ILE A 109 17.59 -7.09 9.97
C ILE A 109 17.64 -7.27 8.45
N LEU A 110 17.25 -8.44 7.95
CA LEU A 110 17.22 -8.72 6.51
C LEU A 110 16.26 -7.75 5.79
N GLY A 111 15.08 -7.54 6.37
CA GLY A 111 14.09 -6.59 5.86
C GLY A 111 14.63 -5.17 5.81
N LEU A 112 15.26 -4.67 6.87
CA LEU A 112 15.88 -3.35 6.90
C LEU A 112 16.96 -3.21 5.81
N CYS A 113 17.85 -4.18 5.69
CA CYS A 113 18.91 -4.18 4.68
C CYS A 113 18.34 -4.13 3.25
N VAL A 114 17.40 -5.01 2.93
CA VAL A 114 16.76 -5.07 1.60
C VAL A 114 16.00 -3.77 1.31
N THR A 115 15.25 -3.25 2.27
CA THR A 115 14.46 -2.03 2.09
C THR A 115 15.37 -0.82 1.91
N PHE A 116 16.47 -0.73 2.66
CA PHE A 116 17.44 0.35 2.55
C PHE A 116 18.11 0.37 1.16
N VAL A 117 18.57 -0.79 0.69
CA VAL A 117 19.15 -0.95 -0.65
C VAL A 117 18.11 -0.62 -1.73
N GLY A 118 16.87 -1.10 -1.57
CA GLY A 118 15.77 -0.83 -2.49
C GLY A 118 15.42 0.65 -2.60
N GLN A 119 15.32 1.36 -1.47
CA GLN A 119 15.03 2.80 -1.43
C GLN A 119 16.13 3.63 -2.09
N ILE A 120 17.40 3.28 -1.83
CA ILE A 120 18.55 3.93 -2.48
C ILE A 120 18.51 3.69 -3.99
N GLY A 121 18.32 2.44 -4.41
CA GLY A 121 18.22 2.08 -5.83
C GLY A 121 17.11 2.82 -6.54
N LEU A 122 15.92 2.92 -5.92
CA LEU A 122 14.79 3.64 -6.47
C LEU A 122 15.06 5.14 -6.59
N THR A 123 15.69 5.74 -5.58
CA THR A 123 16.05 7.17 -5.59
C THR A 123 17.07 7.49 -6.69
N ILE A 124 18.07 6.63 -6.89
CA ILE A 124 19.06 6.76 -7.96
C ILE A 124 18.38 6.62 -9.33
N LEU A 125 17.48 5.65 -9.47
CA LEU A 125 16.75 5.40 -10.72
C LEU A 125 15.86 6.59 -11.11
N ILE A 126 15.14 7.17 -10.16
CA ILE A 126 14.30 8.36 -10.37
C ILE A 126 15.17 9.55 -10.80
N LYS A 127 16.31 9.78 -10.13
CA LYS A 127 17.25 10.86 -10.50
C LYS A 127 17.84 10.69 -11.89
N LYS A 128 18.15 9.46 -12.32
CA LYS A 128 18.73 9.19 -13.64
C LYS A 128 17.75 9.42 -14.80
N LEU A 129 16.45 9.22 -14.57
CA LEU A 129 15.47 9.15 -15.65
C LEU A 129 14.49 10.32 -15.71
N GLY A 130 14.39 11.16 -14.67
CA GLY A 130 13.77 12.50 -14.75
C GLY A 130 12.28 12.57 -15.14
N ARG A 131 11.54 11.45 -15.12
CA ARG A 131 10.12 11.39 -15.50
C ARG A 131 9.27 10.78 -14.38
N ASP A 132 8.26 11.52 -13.93
CA ASP A 132 7.37 11.10 -12.82
C ASP A 132 6.54 9.83 -13.13
N SER A 133 6.33 9.50 -14.41
CA SER A 133 5.60 8.30 -14.84
C SER A 133 6.30 6.98 -14.50
N LEU A 134 7.58 7.01 -14.15
CA LEU A 134 8.37 5.80 -13.86
C LEU A 134 8.01 5.11 -12.54
N ILE A 135 7.39 5.82 -11.60
CA ILE A 135 6.90 5.23 -10.34
C ILE A 135 5.81 4.19 -10.62
N ILE A 136 4.93 4.47 -11.59
CA ILE A 136 3.84 3.56 -11.95
C ILE A 136 4.41 2.34 -12.69
N PHE A 137 5.40 2.55 -13.58
CA PHE A 137 6.05 1.47 -14.32
C PHE A 137 6.85 0.53 -13.40
N SER A 138 7.56 1.07 -12.39
CA SER A 138 8.30 0.26 -11.44
C SER A 138 7.39 -0.58 -10.56
N VAL A 139 6.26 -0.02 -10.08
CA VAL A 139 5.26 -0.78 -9.32
C VAL A 139 4.64 -1.88 -10.20
N ALA A 140 4.29 -1.57 -11.45
CA ALA A 140 3.75 -2.56 -12.38
C ALA A 140 4.74 -3.68 -12.68
N ALA A 141 6.03 -3.37 -12.85
CA ALA A 141 7.08 -4.35 -13.06
C ALA A 141 7.25 -5.28 -11.85
N VAL A 142 7.28 -4.73 -10.63
CA VAL A 142 7.40 -5.54 -9.39
C VAL A 142 6.20 -6.48 -9.24
N VAL A 143 4.98 -6.00 -9.49
CA VAL A 143 3.77 -6.84 -9.45
C VAL A 143 3.80 -7.91 -10.54
N GLY A 144 4.24 -7.54 -11.75
CA GLY A 144 4.37 -8.47 -12.87
C GLY A 144 5.38 -9.59 -12.59
N VAL A 145 6.57 -9.25 -12.10
CA VAL A 145 7.59 -10.23 -11.72
C VAL A 145 7.09 -11.13 -10.59
N SER A 146 6.42 -10.57 -9.59
CA SER A 146 5.83 -11.33 -8.48
C SER A 146 4.76 -12.33 -8.97
N ALA A 147 3.90 -11.91 -9.90
CA ALA A 147 2.87 -12.76 -10.49
C ALA A 147 3.48 -13.89 -11.33
N VAL A 148 4.53 -13.61 -12.10
CA VAL A 148 5.26 -14.62 -12.87
C VAL A 148 5.91 -15.65 -11.95
N LEU A 149 6.62 -15.21 -10.90
CA LEU A 149 7.28 -16.09 -9.93
C LEU A 149 6.27 -16.98 -9.18
N MET A 150 5.15 -16.43 -8.75
CA MET A 150 4.08 -17.21 -8.11
C MET A 150 3.42 -18.18 -9.10
N GLY A 151 3.25 -17.76 -10.35
CA GLY A 151 2.73 -18.61 -11.42
C GLY A 151 3.66 -19.79 -11.73
N THR A 152 4.97 -19.55 -11.82
CA THR A 152 5.94 -20.63 -12.07
C THR A 152 6.04 -21.58 -10.89
N HIS A 153 6.06 -21.10 -9.65
CA HIS A 153 6.00 -21.95 -8.46
C HIS A 153 4.74 -22.84 -8.46
N SER A 154 3.59 -22.29 -8.85
CA SER A 154 2.34 -23.04 -8.93
C SER A 154 2.39 -24.16 -9.99
N ILE A 155 2.95 -23.87 -11.18
CA ILE A 155 3.07 -24.85 -12.26
C ILE A 155 4.06 -25.96 -11.89
N ILE A 156 5.19 -25.61 -11.27
CA ILE A 156 6.19 -26.59 -10.81
C ILE A 156 5.60 -27.51 -9.75
N GLN A 157 4.80 -26.97 -8.82
CA GLN A 157 4.10 -27.76 -7.80
C GLN A 157 3.07 -28.71 -8.42
N LEU A 158 2.40 -28.28 -9.51
CA LEU A 158 1.47 -29.12 -10.25
C LEU A 158 2.16 -30.22 -11.07
N ALA A 159 3.34 -29.93 -11.64
CA ALA A 159 4.12 -30.88 -12.44
C ALA A 159 4.90 -31.91 -11.59
N SER A 160 5.20 -31.58 -10.33
CA SER A 160 5.90 -32.45 -9.39
C SER A 160 4.98 -33.31 -8.52
N ALA A 161 3.65 -33.18 -8.64
CA ALA A 161 2.70 -34.04 -7.96
C ALA A 161 2.62 -35.42 -8.66
N PRO A 162 3.15 -36.51 -8.07
CA PRO A 162 2.75 -37.84 -8.50
C PRO A 162 1.28 -38.02 -8.10
N SER A 163 0.48 -38.54 -9.01
CA SER A 163 -0.91 -38.87 -8.81
C SER A 163 -1.11 -39.73 -7.56
N LEU A 164 -1.48 -39.13 -6.42
CA LEU A 164 -2.20 -39.76 -5.30
C LEU A 164 -2.70 -38.68 -4.32
N SER A 165 -4.01 -38.44 -4.40
CA SER A 165 -4.90 -38.15 -3.28
C SER A 165 -4.63 -36.95 -2.38
N GLY A 166 -5.34 -35.85 -2.66
CA GLY A 166 -6.08 -35.11 -1.64
C GLY A 166 -5.36 -33.97 -0.90
N GLY A 167 -5.93 -32.77 -1.01
CA GLY A 167 -5.76 -31.71 -0.01
C GLY A 167 -4.81 -30.59 -0.40
N GLY A 168 -5.35 -29.57 -1.07
CA GLY A 168 -4.78 -28.23 -0.98
C GLY A 168 -4.84 -27.76 0.47
N GLY A 169 -3.68 -27.52 1.08
CA GLY A 169 -3.57 -27.02 2.45
C GLY A 169 -2.86 -27.98 3.39
N ALA A 170 -1.54 -28.09 3.28
CA ALA A 170 -0.69 -28.63 4.35
C ALA A 170 0.55 -27.75 4.51
N ILE A 171 0.31 -26.50 4.91
CA ILE A 171 1.32 -25.64 5.55
C ILE A 171 1.05 -25.64 7.07
N CYS A 172 0.75 -26.81 7.65
CA CYS A 172 0.60 -27.00 9.09
C CYS A 172 0.57 -28.51 9.40
N ALA A 173 1.70 -29.19 9.24
CA ALA A 173 1.93 -30.50 9.84
C ALA A 173 3.43 -30.80 9.92
N LYS A 174 4.11 -30.16 10.87
CA LYS A 174 5.19 -30.81 11.60
C LYS A 174 5.33 -30.17 12.97
N GLY A 175 4.54 -30.67 13.90
CA GLY A 175 4.87 -30.58 15.31
C GLY A 175 5.73 -31.78 15.65
N ASP A 176 7.04 -31.57 15.70
CA ASP A 176 7.95 -32.26 16.60
C ASP A 176 8.82 -31.15 17.24
#